data_AF-A0A4S0RZS2-F1
#
_entry.id   AF-A0A4S0RZS2-F1
#
_cell.length_a   1.000
_cell.length_b   1.000
_cell.length_c   1.000
_cell.angle_alpha   90.00
_cell.angle_beta   90.00
_cell.angle_gamma   90.00
#
_symmetry.space_group_name_H-M   'P 1'
#
loop_
_entity.id
_entity.type
_entity.pdbx_description
1 polymer ?
#
loop_
_entity_poly.entity_id
_entity_poly.type
_entity_poly.pdbx_seq_one_letter_code
_entity_poly.pdbx_strand_id
1 'polypeptide(L)'
;MAWLVAYAGGNRHRLSVLWPIFLLSVRCGLRHLHQRFSRKLRFLYLGAEPEVGRRGNPLWGKSQNRLRLPSVVALLAFYLLVPRAFAAETAEDVYKLPCTEPDLSAEPGHLTKEAERRRLIDPAHPVAVNLGLLKFEIPWAYIYPRPFSTHLNCNPNRKSVGIIFWIPDLKAPERDLWGIPEFHPSETDRPNPGPDDSVIRVTGIQYYGQGYPLKESNADQRIDKLLRLYQDDGLTIIDQDGLSKMQTKYTTRDNDQYYFRNDKDSLLLSCMPTYCQAYLDLKDMNLTAQFAIRREVFRKYQQASRGIRTLLMRWMPEKN
;
A
#
# COMPACT_ATOMS: atom_id res chain seq x y z
N MET A 1 70.22 -9.88 18.32
CA MET A 1 70.03 -10.24 19.75
C MET A 1 68.62 -9.77 20.11
N ALA A 2 67.57 -10.59 20.25
CA ALA A 2 67.40 -11.93 20.87
C ALA A 2 67.56 -11.84 22.41
N TRP A 3 66.68 -12.29 23.33
CA TRP A 3 65.49 -13.21 23.38
C TRP A 3 64.36 -12.58 24.28
N LEU A 4 63.03 -12.86 24.20
CA LEU A 4 62.19 -13.97 24.80
C LEU A 4 62.38 -14.16 26.34
N VAL A 5 61.40 -14.35 27.26
CA VAL A 5 60.06 -15.05 27.36
C VAL A 5 59.17 -14.35 28.45
N ALA A 6 57.87 -13.98 28.31
CA ALA A 6 56.52 -14.64 28.40
C ALA A 6 55.89 -14.91 29.82
N TYR A 7 54.57 -15.25 29.83
CA TYR A 7 53.61 -15.53 30.96
C TYR A 7 53.03 -14.35 31.78
N ALA A 8 51.78 -14.36 32.31
CA ALA A 8 50.52 -15.07 31.96
C ALA A 8 49.32 -14.52 32.80
N GLY A 9 48.08 -14.80 32.34
CA GLY A 9 46.82 -14.55 33.08
C GLY A 9 46.06 -13.31 32.58
N GLY A 10 44.75 -13.33 32.33
CA GLY A 10 43.76 -14.38 32.53
C GLY A 10 42.58 -13.91 33.37
N ASN A 11 41.63 -13.16 32.78
CA ASN A 11 40.29 -13.09 33.36
C ASN A 11 39.18 -12.80 32.35
N ARG A 12 37.97 -13.28 32.67
CA ARG A 12 36.78 -13.22 31.80
C ARG A 12 36.10 -11.86 31.94
N HIS A 13 35.80 -11.19 30.83
CA HIS A 13 34.63 -10.31 30.76
C HIS A 13 33.89 -10.46 29.44
N ARG A 14 32.56 -10.67 29.53
CA ARG A 14 31.64 -10.55 28.40
C ARG A 14 31.64 -9.10 27.94
N LEU A 15 32.10 -8.82 26.72
CA LEU A 15 31.81 -7.57 26.05
C LEU A 15 30.64 -7.79 25.09
N SER A 16 29.47 -7.36 25.54
CA SER A 16 28.27 -7.25 24.71
C SER A 16 28.55 -6.25 23.58
N VAL A 17 28.59 -6.72 22.33
CA VAL A 17 28.78 -5.84 21.17
C VAL A 17 27.53 -4.98 21.00
N LEU A 18 27.64 -3.72 21.42
CA LEU A 18 26.60 -2.71 21.23
C LEU A 18 26.49 -2.34 19.75
N TRP A 19 25.33 -2.59 19.15
CA TRP A 19 24.95 -2.06 17.84
C TRP A 19 24.92 -0.52 17.86
N PRO A 20 25.57 0.17 16.91
CA PRO A 20 25.33 1.60 16.69
C PRO A 20 24.06 1.78 15.84
N ILE A 21 22.93 2.07 16.50
CA ILE A 21 21.74 2.59 15.83
C ILE A 21 22.02 4.04 15.41
N PHE A 22 22.34 4.28 14.13
CA PHE A 22 22.47 5.63 13.59
C PHE A 22 21.11 6.22 13.20
N LEU A 23 20.40 6.76 14.20
CA LEU A 23 19.31 7.72 14.02
C LEU A 23 19.88 9.13 13.93
N LEU A 24 20.20 9.60 12.71
CA LEU A 24 20.54 11.01 12.49
C LEU A 24 19.27 11.80 12.13
N SER A 25 18.89 12.71 13.04
CA SER A 25 17.67 13.50 12.96
C SER A 25 17.79 14.64 11.94
N VAL A 26 16.89 14.68 10.96
CA VAL A 26 16.52 15.95 10.31
C VAL A 26 15.29 16.48 11.04
N ARG A 27 15.49 17.46 11.94
CA ARG A 27 14.40 18.22 12.55
C ARG A 27 14.01 19.38 11.63
N CYS A 28 12.86 19.29 10.98
CA CYS A 28 11.97 20.44 10.78
C CYS A 28 10.53 20.01 10.47
N GLY A 29 9.59 20.48 11.29
CA GLY A 29 8.16 20.63 10.98
C GLY A 29 7.38 19.49 10.30
N LEU A 30 7.01 18.43 11.05
CA LEU A 30 5.67 17.80 10.93
C LEU A 30 5.32 16.85 12.11
N ARG A 31 5.45 17.33 13.36
CA ARG A 31 4.97 16.58 14.54
C ARG A 31 3.52 16.96 14.86
N HIS A 32 2.53 16.26 14.31
CA HIS A 32 1.25 16.10 15.03
C HIS A 32 0.32 14.92 14.66
N LEU A 33 0.49 14.22 13.53
CA LEU A 33 -0.51 13.20 13.11
C LEU A 33 -0.19 11.72 13.41
N HIS A 34 1.07 11.35 13.69
CA HIS A 34 1.47 9.92 13.66
C HIS A 34 1.50 9.18 15.01
N GLN A 35 1.05 9.82 16.12
CA GLN A 35 1.09 9.20 17.47
C GLN A 35 -0.27 8.67 18.00
N ARG A 36 -1.39 8.86 17.29
CA ARG A 36 -2.70 8.31 17.71
C ARG A 36 -3.06 6.94 17.13
N PHE A 37 -2.44 6.50 16.03
CA PHE A 37 -2.90 5.30 15.30
C PHE A 37 -2.39 3.95 15.84
N SER A 38 -1.26 3.90 16.55
CA SER A 38 -0.61 2.61 16.90
C SER A 38 -0.99 2.02 18.28
N ARG A 39 -2.01 2.55 18.97
CA ARG A 39 -2.46 2.06 20.29
C ARG A 39 -3.92 1.54 20.34
N LYS A 40 -4.68 1.58 19.25
CA LYS A 40 -6.12 1.23 19.24
C LYS A 40 -6.51 -0.02 18.44
N LEU A 41 -5.55 -0.72 17.85
CA LEU A 41 -5.75 -1.95 17.04
C LEU A 41 -5.26 -3.22 17.75
N ARG A 42 -5.38 -3.26 19.09
CA ARG A 42 -5.07 -4.44 19.92
C ARG A 42 -6.14 -4.68 21.00
N PHE A 43 -7.41 -4.63 20.59
CA PHE A 43 -8.57 -5.15 21.31
C PHE A 43 -9.58 -5.61 20.25
N LEU A 44 -10.23 -6.77 20.48
CA LEU A 44 -11.04 -7.59 19.54
C LEU A 44 -10.27 -8.69 18.77
N TYR A 45 -9.69 -9.64 19.50
CA TYR A 45 -9.64 -11.07 19.13
C TYR A 45 -9.20 -11.88 20.37
N LEU A 46 -10.15 -12.10 21.29
CA LEU A 46 -10.10 -13.18 22.27
C LEU A 46 -11.48 -13.83 22.27
N GLY A 47 -11.52 -15.12 21.96
CA GLY A 47 -12.77 -15.89 21.88
C GLY A 47 -13.33 -16.16 23.28
N ALA A 48 -14.65 -16.24 23.38
CA ALA A 48 -15.32 -16.72 24.58
C ALA A 48 -15.46 -18.26 24.53
N GLU A 49 -15.01 -18.93 25.58
CA GLU A 49 -15.36 -20.33 25.84
C GLU A 49 -16.80 -20.42 26.40
N PRO A 50 -17.54 -21.51 26.12
CA PRO A 50 -18.87 -21.72 26.69
C PRO A 50 -18.80 -22.50 28.01
N GLU A 51 -19.30 -21.91 29.11
CA GLU A 51 -19.51 -22.65 30.37
C GLU A 51 -20.75 -23.57 30.30
N VAL A 52 -20.64 -24.73 30.96
CA VAL A 52 -21.69 -25.74 31.09
C VAL A 52 -22.37 -25.61 32.47
N GLY A 53 -23.63 -25.14 32.51
CA GLY A 53 -24.38 -24.86 33.75
C GLY A 53 -25.81 -25.44 33.78
N ARG A 54 -26.06 -26.37 34.71
CA ARG A 54 -27.27 -27.21 34.83
C ARG A 54 -28.54 -26.54 35.43
N ARG A 55 -29.70 -27.07 35.02
CA ARG A 55 -30.97 -27.36 35.77
C ARG A 55 -31.88 -26.19 36.26
N GLY A 56 -33.20 -26.36 36.07
CA GLY A 56 -34.24 -25.69 36.88
C GLY A 56 -35.66 -25.64 36.27
N ASN A 57 -36.50 -26.61 36.62
CA ASN A 57 -37.89 -26.89 36.17
C ASN A 57 -38.94 -25.72 36.10
N PRO A 58 -40.10 -25.95 35.43
CA PRO A 58 -41.13 -24.94 35.15
C PRO A 58 -42.27 -24.89 36.19
N LEU A 59 -43.07 -23.81 36.19
CA LEU A 59 -44.43 -23.80 36.75
C LEU A 59 -45.38 -22.84 35.99
N TRP A 60 -46.67 -23.17 36.03
CA TRP A 60 -47.77 -22.53 35.28
C TRP A 60 -48.21 -21.16 35.84
N GLY A 61 -48.78 -20.33 34.96
CA GLY A 61 -49.59 -19.16 35.34
C GLY A 61 -50.52 -18.69 34.21
N LYS A 62 -51.79 -19.13 34.23
CA LYS A 62 -52.84 -18.57 33.36
C LYS A 62 -53.22 -17.16 33.82
N SER A 63 -53.45 -16.24 32.88
CA SER A 63 -54.40 -15.13 33.09
C SER A 63 -55.07 -14.74 31.78
N GLN A 64 -56.31 -14.26 31.87
CA GLN A 64 -57.24 -14.08 30.75
C GLN A 64 -57.53 -12.59 30.46
N ASN A 65 -58.02 -12.33 29.24
CA ASN A 65 -58.85 -11.17 28.86
C ASN A 65 -58.18 -9.78 28.98
N ARG A 66 -58.28 -8.87 28.00
CA ARG A 66 -59.52 -8.40 27.38
C ARG A 66 -59.24 -7.77 26.00
N LEU A 67 -60.13 -8.02 25.03
CA LEU A 67 -60.26 -7.16 23.86
C LEU A 67 -60.74 -5.76 24.27
N ARG A 68 -60.07 -4.73 23.77
CA ARG A 68 -60.64 -3.40 23.51
C ARG A 68 -60.00 -2.79 22.25
N LEU A 69 -60.66 -2.95 21.10
CA LEU A 69 -60.64 -1.88 20.09
C LEU A 69 -61.44 -0.72 20.68
N PRO A 70 -60.95 0.53 20.60
CA PRO A 70 -61.09 1.27 19.34
C PRO A 70 -59.86 2.13 18.96
N SER A 71 -59.53 2.20 17.67
CA SER A 71 -58.96 3.37 16.95
C SER A 71 -58.41 2.99 15.56
N VAL A 72 -59.28 2.58 14.63
CA VAL A 72 -58.87 2.26 13.24
C VAL A 72 -58.55 3.53 12.43
N VAL A 73 -58.90 4.73 12.94
CA VAL A 73 -58.75 6.01 12.22
C VAL A 73 -57.37 6.67 12.43
N ALA A 74 -56.64 6.34 13.50
CA ALA A 74 -55.31 6.93 13.77
C ALA A 74 -54.17 6.28 12.95
N LEU A 75 -54.35 5.03 12.50
CA LEU A 75 -53.30 4.28 11.77
C LEU A 75 -53.06 4.80 10.35
N LEU A 76 -54.08 5.34 9.67
CA LEU A 76 -53.94 5.87 8.30
C LEU A 76 -53.13 7.18 8.23
N ALA A 77 -53.06 7.96 9.32
CA ALA A 77 -52.25 9.17 9.38
C ALA A 77 -50.74 8.88 9.55
N PHE A 78 -50.37 7.77 10.19
CA PHE A 78 -48.96 7.39 10.38
C PHE A 78 -48.30 6.79 9.13
N TYR A 79 -49.06 6.20 8.21
CA TYR A 79 -48.51 5.69 6.94
C TYR A 79 -48.22 6.76 5.88
N LEU A 80 -48.79 7.97 6.00
CA LEU A 80 -48.50 9.10 5.11
C LEU A 80 -47.34 9.99 5.59
N LEU A 81 -46.82 9.72 6.80
CA LEU A 81 -45.60 10.29 7.35
C LEU A 81 -44.48 9.25 7.48
N VAL A 82 -44.47 8.24 6.60
CA VAL A 82 -43.23 7.51 6.31
C VAL A 82 -42.24 8.57 5.79
N PRO A 83 -41.14 8.85 6.51
CA PRO A 83 -40.16 9.81 6.03
C PRO A 83 -39.68 9.31 4.67
N ARG A 84 -39.56 10.23 3.70
CA ARG A 84 -39.04 9.94 2.34
C ARG A 84 -37.91 8.93 2.49
N ALA A 85 -38.11 7.72 1.98
CA ALA A 85 -37.08 6.70 1.97
C ALA A 85 -35.82 7.37 1.42
N PHE A 86 -34.73 7.37 2.20
CA PHE A 86 -33.48 7.96 1.78
C PHE A 86 -33.11 7.28 0.46
N ALA A 87 -33.28 8.00 -0.64
CA ALA A 87 -32.97 7.46 -1.95
C ALA A 87 -31.49 7.07 -1.91
N ALA A 88 -31.20 5.80 -2.22
CA ALA A 88 -29.82 5.36 -2.28
C ALA A 88 -29.08 6.25 -3.28
N GLU A 89 -27.92 6.78 -2.89
CA GLU A 89 -27.12 7.64 -3.76
C GLU A 89 -26.81 6.88 -5.06
N THR A 90 -26.98 7.54 -6.20
CA THR A 90 -26.71 6.96 -7.52
C THR A 90 -25.25 7.14 -7.92
N ALA A 91 -24.80 6.45 -8.98
CA ALA A 91 -23.46 6.70 -9.54
C ALA A 91 -23.31 8.16 -10.00
N GLU A 92 -24.36 8.72 -10.60
CA GLU A 92 -24.44 10.11 -11.03
C GLU A 92 -24.33 11.10 -9.86
N ASP A 93 -24.84 10.76 -8.68
CA ASP A 93 -24.67 11.57 -7.46
C ASP A 93 -23.21 11.51 -6.97
N VAL A 94 -22.59 10.33 -7.00
CA VAL A 94 -21.18 10.14 -6.64
C VAL A 94 -20.25 10.94 -7.56
N TYR A 95 -20.47 10.92 -8.88
CA TYR A 95 -19.70 11.71 -9.83
C TYR A 95 -19.96 13.22 -9.75
N LYS A 96 -21.01 13.67 -9.06
CA LYS A 96 -21.29 15.11 -8.81
C LYS A 96 -20.80 15.58 -7.45
N LEU A 97 -20.17 14.71 -6.64
CA LEU A 97 -19.63 15.12 -5.34
C LEU A 97 -18.59 16.25 -5.52
N PRO A 98 -18.66 17.30 -4.69
CA PRO A 98 -17.67 18.37 -4.71
C PRO A 98 -16.31 17.85 -4.27
N CYS A 99 -15.24 18.44 -4.81
CA CYS A 99 -13.89 18.20 -4.33
C CYS A 99 -13.74 18.75 -2.90
N THR A 100 -13.88 17.87 -1.90
CA THR A 100 -13.71 18.19 -0.48
C THR A 100 -12.78 17.18 0.19
N GLU A 101 -12.12 17.62 1.27
CA GLU A 101 -11.41 16.70 2.16
C GLU A 101 -12.36 15.56 2.61
N PRO A 102 -11.84 14.33 2.77
CA PRO A 102 -12.66 13.20 3.12
C PRO A 102 -13.05 13.33 4.59
N ASP A 103 -14.33 13.14 4.90
CA ASP A 103 -14.76 13.14 6.29
C ASP A 103 -14.31 11.84 6.98
N LEU A 104 -13.17 11.94 7.66
CA LEU A 104 -12.56 10.87 8.46
C LEU A 104 -13.05 10.88 9.92
N SER A 105 -14.17 11.55 10.23
CA SER A 105 -14.75 11.52 11.56
C SER A 105 -15.06 10.08 11.99
N ALA A 106 -15.02 9.86 13.31
CA ALA A 106 -15.38 8.58 13.89
C ALA A 106 -16.90 8.40 14.05
N GLU A 107 -17.71 9.22 13.35
CA GLU A 107 -19.16 9.13 13.43
C GLU A 107 -19.66 7.81 12.78
N PRO A 108 -20.59 7.09 13.43
CA PRO A 108 -21.11 5.83 12.91
C PRO A 108 -21.71 5.99 11.51
N GLY A 109 -21.08 5.35 10.51
CA GLY A 109 -21.59 5.29 9.13
C GLY A 109 -20.67 5.85 8.07
N HIS A 110 -19.66 6.68 8.39
CA HIS A 110 -18.79 7.30 7.37
C HIS A 110 -18.03 6.28 6.51
N LEU A 111 -17.42 5.27 7.15
CA LEU A 111 -16.73 4.17 6.44
C LEU A 111 -17.69 3.30 5.63
N THR A 112 -18.92 3.09 6.10
CA THR A 112 -19.96 2.34 5.39
C THR A 112 -20.40 3.10 4.14
N LYS A 113 -20.70 4.40 4.28
CA LYS A 113 -21.11 5.27 3.18
C LYS A 113 -20.04 5.37 2.10
N GLU A 114 -18.78 5.53 2.48
CA GLU A 114 -17.68 5.50 1.50
C GLU A 114 -17.56 4.12 0.82
N ALA A 115 -17.70 3.02 1.55
CA ALA A 115 -17.67 1.68 0.97
C ALA A 115 -18.84 1.43 -0.01
N GLU A 116 -20.02 2.00 0.24
CA GLU A 116 -21.17 1.98 -0.67
C GLU A 116 -20.89 2.82 -1.92
N ARG A 117 -20.47 4.08 -1.76
CA ARG A 117 -20.10 4.97 -2.88
C ARG A 117 -19.04 4.35 -3.78
N ARG A 118 -18.03 3.71 -3.20
CA ARG A 118 -16.94 3.03 -3.94
C ARG A 118 -17.41 1.86 -4.80
N ARG A 119 -18.60 1.30 -4.58
CA ARG A 119 -19.21 0.27 -5.45
C ARG A 119 -19.95 0.87 -6.64
N LEU A 120 -20.24 2.17 -6.63
CA LEU A 120 -20.91 2.91 -7.70
C LEU A 120 -19.92 3.59 -8.67
N ILE A 121 -18.63 3.60 -8.34
CA ILE A 121 -17.56 4.13 -9.18
C ILE A 121 -17.16 3.04 -10.18
N ASP A 122 -17.18 3.38 -11.47
CA ASP A 122 -16.67 2.54 -12.54
C ASP A 122 -15.15 2.33 -12.33
N PRO A 123 -14.65 1.08 -12.26
CA PRO A 123 -13.22 0.78 -12.21
C PRO A 123 -12.39 1.50 -13.29
N ALA A 124 -12.98 1.75 -14.47
CA ALA A 124 -12.36 2.42 -15.60
C ALA A 124 -12.44 3.96 -15.56
N HIS A 125 -13.17 4.56 -14.61
CA HIS A 125 -13.36 6.02 -14.54
C HIS A 125 -12.01 6.77 -14.45
N PRO A 126 -11.69 7.65 -15.40
CA PRO A 126 -10.41 8.35 -15.43
C PRO A 126 -10.33 9.42 -14.34
N VAL A 127 -9.26 9.39 -13.54
CA VAL A 127 -8.97 10.42 -12.53
C VAL A 127 -7.75 11.20 -12.98
N ALA A 128 -7.89 12.52 -13.07
CA ALA A 128 -6.81 13.43 -13.45
C ALA A 128 -5.71 13.48 -12.36
N VAL A 129 -4.46 13.24 -12.77
CA VAL A 129 -3.28 13.30 -11.89
C VAL A 129 -2.16 14.08 -12.57
N ASN A 130 -1.75 15.19 -11.96
CA ASN A 130 -0.56 15.92 -12.41
C ASN A 130 0.65 15.52 -11.55
N LEU A 131 1.72 15.04 -12.21
CA LEU A 131 3.04 14.79 -11.60
C LEU A 131 4.05 15.75 -12.22
N GLY A 132 4.26 16.87 -11.53
CA GLY A 132 5.10 17.96 -12.04
C GLY A 132 4.52 18.56 -13.32
N LEU A 133 5.24 18.42 -14.44
CA LEU A 133 4.80 18.86 -15.76
C LEU A 133 3.99 17.80 -16.53
N LEU A 134 3.97 16.55 -16.05
CA LEU A 134 3.26 15.44 -16.69
C LEU A 134 1.82 15.37 -16.17
N LYS A 135 0.88 15.09 -17.08
CA LYS A 135 -0.54 14.89 -16.78
C LYS A 135 -0.91 13.46 -17.15
N PHE A 136 -1.77 12.83 -16.35
CA PHE A 136 -2.25 11.48 -16.56
C PHE A 136 -3.75 11.37 -16.27
N GLU A 137 -4.43 10.51 -17.02
CA GLU A 137 -5.80 10.08 -16.76
C GLU A 137 -5.77 8.63 -16.28
N ILE A 138 -5.56 8.45 -14.97
CA ILE A 138 -5.37 7.12 -14.38
C ILE A 138 -6.75 6.55 -13.99
N PRO A 139 -7.16 5.37 -14.49
CA PRO A 139 -8.45 4.79 -14.12
C PRO A 139 -8.50 4.47 -12.63
N TRP A 140 -9.62 4.80 -11.98
CA TRP A 140 -9.76 4.82 -10.52
C TRP A 140 -9.30 3.52 -9.83
N ALA A 141 -9.58 2.35 -10.43
CA ALA A 141 -9.20 1.08 -9.84
C ALA A 141 -7.69 0.84 -9.72
N TYR A 142 -6.88 1.48 -10.58
CA TYR A 142 -5.41 1.37 -10.56
C TYR A 142 -4.75 2.25 -9.50
N ILE A 143 -5.43 3.27 -8.97
CA ILE A 143 -4.80 4.22 -8.05
C ILE A 143 -4.60 3.56 -6.68
N TYR A 144 -3.42 3.72 -6.08
CA TYR A 144 -3.03 3.08 -4.84
C TYR A 144 -2.50 4.08 -3.80
N PRO A 145 -3.12 4.21 -2.61
CA PRO A 145 -4.46 3.70 -2.27
C PRO A 145 -5.56 4.31 -3.15
N ARG A 146 -6.69 3.63 -3.32
CA ARG A 146 -7.79 4.20 -4.13
C ARG A 146 -8.33 5.47 -3.45
N PRO A 147 -8.59 6.55 -4.20
CA PRO A 147 -9.05 7.80 -3.64
C PRO A 147 -10.51 7.69 -3.20
N PHE A 148 -10.86 8.43 -2.13
CA PHE A 148 -12.24 8.60 -1.67
C PHE A 148 -13.15 9.14 -2.78
N SER A 149 -14.45 8.83 -2.68
CA SER A 149 -15.51 9.33 -3.57
C SER A 149 -15.47 10.86 -3.77
N THR A 150 -15.21 11.64 -2.72
CA THR A 150 -15.12 13.11 -2.78
C THR A 150 -13.88 13.63 -3.54
N HIS A 151 -12.93 12.76 -3.90
CA HIS A 151 -11.70 13.16 -4.59
C HIS A 151 -11.70 12.87 -6.09
N LEU A 152 -12.75 12.26 -6.65
CA LEU A 152 -12.84 11.94 -8.10
C LEU A 152 -12.67 13.19 -8.97
N ASN A 153 -13.38 14.27 -8.61
CA ASN A 153 -13.40 15.54 -9.34
C ASN A 153 -12.31 16.53 -8.90
N CYS A 154 -11.42 16.13 -8.00
CA CYS A 154 -10.30 17.00 -7.63
C CYS A 154 -9.28 17.04 -8.77
N ASN A 155 -8.61 18.18 -8.95
CA ASN A 155 -7.40 18.30 -9.76
C ASN A 155 -6.16 18.39 -8.84
N PRO A 156 -5.69 17.27 -8.26
CA PRO A 156 -4.57 17.30 -7.34
C PRO A 156 -3.25 17.40 -8.13
N ASN A 157 -2.56 18.53 -8.00
CA ASN A 157 -1.12 18.59 -8.23
C ASN A 157 -0.42 17.70 -7.18
N ARG A 158 -0.21 16.42 -7.52
CA ARG A 158 0.35 15.43 -6.61
C ARG A 158 1.88 15.46 -6.69
N LYS A 159 2.53 15.39 -5.53
CA LYS A 159 4.00 15.20 -5.45
C LYS A 159 4.40 13.75 -5.71
N SER A 160 3.44 12.82 -5.62
CA SER A 160 3.60 11.38 -5.85
C SER A 160 2.22 10.76 -6.09
N VAL A 161 2.12 9.76 -6.96
CA VAL A 161 0.94 8.88 -7.08
C VAL A 161 1.36 7.43 -6.97
N GLY A 162 0.62 6.60 -6.24
CA GLY A 162 0.82 5.16 -6.27
C GLY A 162 -0.13 4.51 -7.28
N ILE A 163 0.30 3.40 -7.88
CA ILE A 163 -0.55 2.57 -8.74
C ILE A 163 -0.43 1.09 -8.37
N ILE A 164 -1.43 0.30 -8.71
CA ILE A 164 -1.48 -1.13 -8.43
C ILE A 164 -2.04 -1.90 -9.63
N PHE A 165 -1.37 -2.99 -10.01
CA PHE A 165 -1.73 -3.81 -11.17
C PHE A 165 -1.19 -5.23 -11.04
N TRP A 166 -1.83 -6.19 -11.69
CA TRP A 166 -1.35 -7.56 -11.87
C TRP A 166 -0.27 -7.64 -12.96
N ILE A 167 0.78 -8.41 -12.71
CA ILE A 167 1.53 -9.07 -13.80
C ILE A 167 0.94 -10.48 -14.01
N PRO A 168 0.92 -10.98 -15.26
CA PRO A 168 1.45 -10.36 -16.49
C PRO A 168 0.46 -9.47 -17.27
N ASP A 169 -0.84 -9.49 -16.97
CA ASP A 169 -1.90 -8.91 -17.82
C ASP A 169 -2.14 -7.39 -17.65
N LEU A 170 -1.49 -6.77 -16.66
CA LEU A 170 -1.55 -5.34 -16.36
C LEU A 170 -2.95 -4.83 -16.00
N LYS A 171 -3.86 -5.69 -15.52
CA LYS A 171 -5.17 -5.28 -14.96
C LYS A 171 -5.02 -4.69 -13.56
N ALA A 172 -5.90 -3.78 -13.16
CA ALA A 172 -6.07 -3.44 -11.75
C ALA A 172 -6.65 -4.65 -10.99
N PRO A 173 -6.26 -4.88 -9.71
CA PRO A 173 -6.97 -5.80 -8.84
C PRO A 173 -8.43 -5.36 -8.64
N GLU A 174 -9.33 -6.31 -8.39
CA GLU A 174 -10.77 -6.07 -8.14
C GLU A 174 -10.97 -5.17 -6.92
N ARG A 175 -10.29 -5.51 -5.81
CA ARG A 175 -10.32 -4.78 -4.54
C ARG A 175 -9.09 -3.92 -4.29
N ASP A 176 -9.26 -2.91 -3.44
CA ASP A 176 -8.14 -2.11 -2.92
C ASP A 176 -7.37 -2.91 -1.86
N LEU A 177 -6.05 -3.06 -2.06
CA LEU A 177 -5.16 -3.80 -1.18
C LEU A 177 -4.40 -2.90 -0.20
N TRP A 178 -4.82 -1.64 -0.03
CA TRP A 178 -4.18 -0.73 0.92
C TRP A 178 -4.14 -1.29 2.33
N GLY A 179 -2.93 -1.40 2.90
CA GLY A 179 -2.71 -1.98 4.23
C GLY A 179 -2.78 -3.51 4.30
N ILE A 180 -3.10 -4.20 3.21
CA ILE A 180 -3.20 -5.67 3.15
C ILE A 180 -1.88 -6.24 2.60
N PRO A 181 -1.17 -7.17 3.26
CA PRO A 181 0.15 -7.65 2.82
C PRO A 181 0.12 -8.72 1.69
N GLU A 182 -1.00 -8.86 0.99
CA GLU A 182 -1.32 -9.96 0.05
C GLU A 182 -0.96 -9.66 -1.41
N PHE A 183 0.05 -10.32 -1.96
CA PHE A 183 0.47 -10.12 -3.35
C PHE A 183 -0.35 -10.93 -4.38
N HIS A 184 -1.02 -12.01 -3.96
CA HIS A 184 -1.77 -12.91 -4.84
C HIS A 184 -3.22 -13.04 -4.33
N PRO A 185 -4.04 -11.98 -4.34
CA PRO A 185 -5.43 -12.08 -3.91
C PRO A 185 -6.23 -12.98 -4.86
N SER A 186 -7.11 -13.80 -4.29
CA SER A 186 -8.19 -14.41 -5.07
C SER A 186 -9.20 -13.35 -5.48
N GLU A 187 -9.59 -13.35 -6.76
CA GLU A 187 -10.52 -12.41 -7.38
C GLU A 187 -11.53 -13.16 -8.26
N THR A 188 -12.59 -12.48 -8.71
CA THR A 188 -13.70 -13.15 -9.42
C THR A 188 -13.26 -13.78 -10.74
N ASP A 189 -12.40 -13.11 -11.52
CA ASP A 189 -11.80 -13.65 -12.76
C ASP A 189 -10.47 -14.37 -12.53
N ARG A 190 -9.96 -14.39 -11.29
CA ARG A 190 -8.70 -15.04 -10.88
C ARG A 190 -8.82 -15.70 -9.50
N PRO A 191 -9.65 -16.76 -9.33
CA PRO A 191 -9.89 -17.36 -8.01
C PRO A 191 -8.65 -18.07 -7.45
N ASN A 192 -7.78 -18.61 -8.31
CA ASN A 192 -6.52 -19.25 -7.95
C ASN A 192 -5.38 -18.63 -8.79
N PRO A 193 -4.73 -17.53 -8.33
CA PRO A 193 -3.63 -16.91 -9.05
C PRO A 193 -2.47 -17.90 -9.29
N GLY A 194 -1.90 -17.87 -10.49
CA GLY A 194 -0.76 -18.72 -10.86
C GLY A 194 0.51 -18.41 -10.06
N PRO A 195 1.54 -19.29 -10.13
CA PRO A 195 2.81 -19.07 -9.43
C PRO A 195 3.59 -17.86 -9.97
N ASP A 196 3.37 -17.49 -11.24
CA ASP A 196 3.96 -16.32 -11.91
C ASP A 196 3.08 -15.06 -11.83
N ASP A 197 1.81 -15.19 -11.41
CA ASP A 197 0.90 -14.07 -11.26
C ASP A 197 1.21 -13.31 -9.98
N SER A 198 1.29 -11.98 -10.02
CA SER A 198 1.46 -11.19 -8.80
C SER A 198 0.98 -9.77 -8.97
N VAL A 199 0.41 -9.21 -7.91
CA VAL A 199 0.11 -7.78 -7.83
C VAL A 199 1.38 -6.99 -7.57
N ILE A 200 1.73 -6.09 -8.48
CA ILE A 200 2.77 -5.08 -8.33
C ILE A 200 2.16 -3.85 -7.67
N ARG A 201 2.78 -3.40 -6.58
CA ARG A 201 2.35 -2.22 -5.83
C ARG A 201 3.37 -1.13 -5.97
N VAL A 202 3.05 -0.11 -6.76
CA VAL A 202 3.88 1.08 -6.88
C VAL A 202 3.43 2.05 -5.80
N THR A 203 4.24 2.22 -4.76
CA THR A 203 3.91 3.07 -3.59
C THR A 203 4.09 4.55 -3.87
N GLY A 204 4.85 4.90 -4.90
CA GLY A 204 4.97 6.28 -5.35
C GLY A 204 5.73 6.41 -6.66
N ILE A 205 5.13 7.15 -7.60
CA ILE A 205 5.70 7.61 -8.85
C ILE A 205 5.84 9.13 -8.73
N GLN A 206 7.05 9.66 -8.94
CA GLN A 206 7.37 11.07 -8.79
C GLN A 206 8.11 11.57 -10.04
N TYR A 207 7.68 12.71 -10.56
CA TYR A 207 8.41 13.45 -11.59
C TYR A 207 9.59 14.19 -10.97
N TYR A 208 10.72 14.24 -11.69
CA TYR A 208 11.88 15.03 -11.31
C TYR A 208 12.37 15.93 -12.46
N GLY A 209 13.01 17.03 -12.11
CA GLY A 209 13.56 17.97 -13.10
C GLY A 209 13.77 19.36 -12.54
N GLN A 210 13.95 20.33 -13.43
CA GLN A 210 14.05 21.73 -13.04
C GLN A 210 12.77 22.18 -12.31
N GLY A 211 12.91 22.71 -11.09
CA GLY A 211 11.78 23.06 -10.22
C GLY A 211 11.14 21.89 -9.46
N TYR A 212 11.50 20.65 -9.77
CA TYR A 212 10.97 19.43 -9.14
C TYR A 212 12.11 18.58 -8.56
N PRO A 213 12.71 19.00 -7.43
CA PRO A 213 13.76 18.23 -6.79
C PRO A 213 13.21 16.91 -6.23
N LEU A 214 13.98 15.84 -6.43
CA LEU A 214 13.72 14.54 -5.82
C LEU A 214 13.70 14.66 -4.29
N LYS A 215 12.58 14.24 -3.67
CA LYS A 215 12.49 14.12 -2.20
C LYS A 215 13.24 12.90 -1.67
N GLU A 216 13.29 11.85 -2.48
CA GLU A 216 13.95 10.59 -2.21
C GLU A 216 14.93 10.30 -3.34
N SER A 217 16.06 9.69 -3.03
CA SER A 217 17.05 9.35 -4.05
C SER A 217 16.47 8.39 -5.10
N ASN A 218 16.77 8.64 -6.37
CA ASN A 218 16.42 7.75 -7.47
C ASN A 218 17.24 6.45 -7.43
N ALA A 219 16.95 5.53 -8.35
CA ALA A 219 17.65 4.25 -8.44
C ALA A 219 19.18 4.45 -8.55
N ASP A 220 19.63 5.36 -9.43
CA ASP A 220 21.06 5.61 -9.63
C ASP A 220 21.75 6.14 -8.36
N GLN A 221 21.24 7.19 -7.71
CA GLN A 221 21.83 7.71 -6.48
C GLN A 221 21.86 6.67 -5.35
N ARG A 222 20.88 5.75 -5.28
CA ARG A 222 20.87 4.65 -4.31
C ARG A 222 21.93 3.60 -4.62
N ILE A 223 22.04 3.19 -5.89
CA ILE A 223 23.07 2.23 -6.34
C ILE A 223 24.47 2.79 -6.07
N ASP A 224 24.76 4.05 -6.45
CA ASP A 224 26.08 4.67 -6.20
C ASP A 224 26.41 4.73 -4.70
N LYS A 225 25.42 5.04 -3.86
CA LYS A 225 25.60 5.05 -2.41
C LYS A 225 25.91 3.67 -1.86
N LEU A 226 25.27 2.61 -2.35
CA LEU A 226 25.50 1.23 -1.91
C LEU A 226 26.85 0.70 -2.40
N LEU A 227 27.20 0.95 -3.66
CA LEU A 227 28.51 0.57 -4.22
C LEU A 227 29.66 1.20 -3.44
N ARG A 228 29.56 2.50 -3.11
CA ARG A 228 30.56 3.20 -2.27
C ARG A 228 30.56 2.70 -0.82
N LEU A 229 29.39 2.42 -0.24
CA LEU A 229 29.26 1.97 1.15
C LEU A 229 29.94 0.62 1.37
N TYR A 230 29.83 -0.30 0.40
CA TYR A 230 30.36 -1.66 0.53
C TYR A 230 31.74 -1.87 -0.12
N GLN A 231 32.32 -0.84 -0.74
CA GLN A 231 33.60 -0.93 -1.45
C GLN A 231 34.71 -1.57 -0.60
N ASP A 232 34.83 -1.16 0.66
CA ASP A 232 35.85 -1.66 1.60
C ASP A 232 35.40 -2.93 2.36
N ASP A 233 34.15 -3.38 2.20
CA ASP A 233 33.55 -4.54 2.86
C ASP A 233 33.65 -5.84 2.05
N GLY A 234 34.49 -5.86 1.01
CA GLY A 234 34.67 -7.00 0.12
C GLY A 234 33.51 -7.17 -0.87
N LEU A 235 32.99 -6.07 -1.40
CA LEU A 235 31.94 -6.08 -2.41
C LEU A 235 32.38 -6.85 -3.67
N THR A 236 31.64 -7.90 -4.00
CA THR A 236 31.72 -8.59 -5.28
C THR A 236 30.42 -8.37 -6.06
N ILE A 237 30.54 -8.16 -7.36
CA ILE A 237 29.40 -8.00 -8.28
C ILE A 237 29.34 -9.25 -9.17
N ILE A 238 28.18 -9.88 -9.22
CA ILE A 238 27.94 -11.11 -9.99
C ILE A 238 26.75 -10.87 -10.92
N ASP A 239 26.90 -11.14 -12.22
CA ASP A 239 25.73 -11.15 -13.11
C ASP A 239 24.83 -12.35 -12.80
N GLN A 240 23.54 -12.07 -12.60
CA GLN A 240 22.54 -13.09 -12.34
C GLN A 240 21.19 -12.67 -12.94
N ASP A 241 20.80 -13.36 -14.02
CA ASP A 241 19.56 -13.11 -14.77
C ASP A 241 19.49 -11.69 -15.39
N GLY A 242 20.63 -11.16 -15.86
CA GLY A 242 20.74 -9.79 -16.39
C GLY A 242 20.63 -8.70 -15.32
N LEU A 243 20.85 -9.06 -14.05
CA LEU A 243 21.00 -8.14 -12.93
C LEU A 243 22.39 -8.31 -12.32
N SER A 244 23.05 -7.18 -12.01
CA SER A 244 24.23 -7.16 -11.14
C SER A 244 23.80 -7.40 -9.69
N LYS A 245 24.07 -8.59 -9.16
CA LYS A 245 23.90 -8.91 -7.74
C LYS A 245 25.08 -8.33 -6.95
N MET A 246 24.79 -7.54 -5.91
CA MET A 246 25.79 -7.13 -4.92
C MET A 246 25.93 -8.23 -3.85
N GLN A 247 27.14 -8.73 -3.66
CA GLN A 247 27.50 -9.63 -2.57
C GLN A 247 28.58 -8.99 -1.69
N THR A 248 28.45 -9.18 -0.38
CA THR A 248 29.33 -8.66 0.66
C THR A 248 29.44 -9.70 1.78
N LYS A 249 30.33 -9.51 2.74
CA LYS A 249 30.37 -10.34 3.98
C LYS A 249 29.08 -10.30 4.82
N TYR A 250 28.17 -9.35 4.54
CA TYR A 250 26.86 -9.22 5.20
C TYR A 250 25.69 -9.75 4.36
N THR A 251 25.94 -10.20 3.12
CA THR A 251 24.89 -10.68 2.23
C THR A 251 24.44 -12.06 2.64
N THR A 252 23.15 -12.18 2.96
CA THR A 252 22.45 -13.43 3.24
C THR A 252 21.35 -13.62 2.21
N ARG A 253 20.71 -14.80 2.20
CA ARG A 253 19.50 -15.04 1.41
C ARG A 253 18.39 -14.02 1.69
N ASP A 254 18.38 -13.40 2.87
CA ASP A 254 17.28 -12.58 3.36
C ASP A 254 17.48 -11.07 3.16
N ASN A 255 18.60 -10.64 2.57
CA ASN A 255 18.90 -9.23 2.31
C ASN A 255 19.58 -8.98 0.94
N ASP A 256 19.44 -9.92 -0.01
CA ASP A 256 20.03 -9.80 -1.35
C ASP A 256 19.73 -8.44 -2.01
N GLN A 257 20.75 -7.84 -2.63
CA GLN A 257 20.60 -6.61 -3.43
C GLN A 257 21.00 -6.88 -4.88
N TYR A 258 20.16 -6.42 -5.81
CA TYR A 258 20.36 -6.55 -7.25
C TYR A 258 20.15 -5.20 -7.92
N TYR A 259 20.86 -4.91 -8.99
CA TYR A 259 20.62 -3.71 -9.78
C TYR A 259 20.89 -3.91 -11.27
N PHE A 260 20.35 -3.01 -12.09
CA PHE A 260 20.87 -2.76 -13.43
C PHE A 260 20.82 -1.26 -13.72
N ARG A 261 21.60 -0.82 -14.71
CA ARG A 261 21.59 0.54 -15.25
C ARG A 261 21.75 0.50 -16.76
N ASN A 262 21.00 1.34 -17.47
CA ASN A 262 21.24 1.71 -18.85
C ASN A 262 20.81 3.18 -19.08
N ASP A 263 20.82 3.62 -20.33
CA ASP A 263 20.54 5.02 -20.69
C ASP A 263 19.07 5.44 -20.46
N LYS A 264 18.14 4.48 -20.50
CA LYS A 264 16.69 4.71 -20.34
C LYS A 264 16.19 4.37 -18.95
N ASP A 265 16.66 3.27 -18.38
CA ASP A 265 16.16 2.68 -17.16
C ASP A 265 17.30 2.39 -16.18
N SER A 266 17.07 2.64 -14.89
CA SER A 266 17.87 2.06 -13.80
C SER A 266 16.96 1.43 -12.77
N LEU A 267 17.36 0.28 -12.22
CA LEU A 267 16.61 -0.44 -11.20
C LEU A 267 17.52 -0.86 -10.06
N LEU A 268 17.07 -0.65 -8.83
CA LEU A 268 17.61 -1.27 -7.62
C LEU A 268 16.53 -2.12 -6.95
N LEU A 269 16.85 -3.39 -6.68
CA LEU A 269 16.03 -4.33 -5.94
C LEU A 269 16.72 -4.65 -4.60
N SER A 270 15.99 -4.53 -3.49
CA SER A 270 16.43 -4.95 -2.16
C SER A 270 15.44 -6.00 -1.64
N CYS A 271 15.89 -7.25 -1.57
CA CYS A 271 15.05 -8.41 -1.33
C CYS A 271 15.08 -8.90 0.12
N MET A 272 13.96 -8.72 0.81
CA MET A 272 13.65 -9.34 2.11
C MET A 272 13.14 -10.78 1.91
N PRO A 273 12.87 -11.57 2.97
CA PRO A 273 12.40 -12.95 2.83
C PRO A 273 11.10 -13.13 2.04
N THR A 274 10.19 -12.16 2.10
CA THR A 274 8.83 -12.27 1.53
C THR A 274 8.58 -11.41 0.29
N TYR A 275 9.30 -10.30 0.14
CA TYR A 275 9.18 -9.39 -1.01
C TYR A 275 10.50 -8.68 -1.31
N CYS A 276 10.64 -8.20 -2.54
CA CYS A 276 11.67 -7.25 -2.93
C CYS A 276 11.08 -5.86 -3.04
N GLN A 277 11.71 -4.89 -2.38
CA GLN A 277 11.46 -3.48 -2.60
C GLN A 277 12.31 -3.00 -3.78
N ALA A 278 11.68 -2.34 -4.72
CA ALA A 278 12.27 -1.85 -5.95
C ALA A 278 12.27 -0.32 -5.99
N TYR A 279 13.33 0.24 -6.56
CA TYR A 279 13.44 1.64 -6.97
C TYR A 279 13.80 1.65 -8.46
N LEU A 280 12.88 2.12 -9.29
CA LEU A 280 12.99 2.22 -10.73
C LEU A 280 13.11 3.69 -11.13
N ASP A 281 14.00 4.00 -12.06
CA ASP A 281 14.18 5.31 -12.65
C ASP A 281 13.97 5.19 -14.16
N LEU A 282 12.91 5.83 -14.66
CA LEU A 282 12.53 5.94 -16.08
C LEU A 282 13.06 7.29 -16.59
N LYS A 283 14.32 7.30 -17.00
CA LYS A 283 15.13 8.51 -17.27
C LYS A 283 14.60 9.33 -18.43
N ASP A 284 14.08 8.66 -19.46
CA ASP A 284 13.47 9.28 -20.64
C ASP A 284 12.09 9.90 -20.36
N MET A 285 11.45 9.54 -19.25
CA MET A 285 10.21 10.15 -18.76
C MET A 285 10.44 11.12 -17.60
N ASN A 286 11.68 11.22 -17.10
CA ASN A 286 12.05 11.83 -15.82
C ASN A 286 11.16 11.39 -14.63
N LEU A 287 10.86 10.09 -14.53
CA LEU A 287 10.01 9.53 -13.47
C LEU A 287 10.80 8.54 -12.61
N THR A 288 10.77 8.72 -11.30
CA THR A 288 11.19 7.68 -10.34
C THR A 288 9.95 6.95 -9.80
N ALA A 289 10.04 5.63 -9.63
CA ALA A 289 8.97 4.79 -9.11
C ALA A 289 9.50 3.84 -8.03
N GLN A 290 8.88 3.85 -6.85
CA GLN A 290 9.10 2.86 -5.81
C GLN A 290 8.00 1.79 -5.93
N PHE A 291 8.37 0.50 -6.01
CA PHE A 291 7.38 -0.58 -6.01
C PHE A 291 7.80 -1.78 -5.16
N ALA A 292 6.84 -2.66 -4.87
CA ALA A 292 7.08 -3.95 -4.23
C ALA A 292 6.64 -5.09 -5.17
N ILE A 293 7.46 -6.14 -5.23
CA ILE A 293 7.20 -7.40 -5.93
C ILE A 293 7.43 -8.56 -4.97
N ARG A 294 6.61 -9.61 -5.03
CA ARG A 294 6.77 -10.79 -4.17
C ARG A 294 8.12 -11.47 -4.42
N ARG A 295 8.75 -12.06 -3.40
CA ARG A 295 10.12 -12.60 -3.54
C ARG A 295 10.19 -13.72 -4.57
N GLU A 296 9.19 -14.59 -4.64
CA GLU A 296 9.18 -15.75 -5.51
C GLU A 296 9.08 -15.36 -7.00
N VAL A 297 8.39 -14.25 -7.32
CA VAL A 297 8.23 -13.74 -8.69
C VAL A 297 9.19 -12.61 -9.05
N PHE A 298 10.13 -12.23 -8.17
CA PHE A 298 10.99 -11.05 -8.40
C PHE A 298 11.84 -11.13 -9.67
N ARG A 299 12.13 -12.33 -10.18
CA ARG A 299 12.82 -12.54 -11.46
C ARG A 299 12.01 -12.03 -12.65
N LYS A 300 10.70 -11.81 -12.50
CA LYS A 300 9.82 -11.11 -13.46
C LYS A 300 9.93 -9.57 -13.34
N TYR A 301 10.97 -9.01 -12.71
CA TYR A 301 11.17 -7.55 -12.57
C TYR A 301 11.01 -6.78 -13.88
N GLN A 302 11.39 -7.38 -15.02
CA GLN A 302 11.22 -6.78 -16.34
C GLN A 302 9.73 -6.61 -16.71
N GLN A 303 8.86 -7.55 -16.33
CA GLN A 303 7.42 -7.44 -16.54
C GLN A 303 6.83 -6.32 -15.67
N ALA A 304 7.26 -6.20 -14.41
CA ALA A 304 6.84 -5.11 -13.53
C ALA A 304 7.29 -3.74 -14.07
N SER A 305 8.57 -3.59 -14.42
CA SER A 305 9.14 -2.33 -14.92
C SER A 305 8.54 -1.91 -16.26
N ARG A 306 8.39 -2.86 -17.21
CA ARG A 306 7.69 -2.61 -18.48
C ARG A 306 6.22 -2.32 -18.26
N GLY A 307 5.55 -3.02 -17.34
CA GLY A 307 4.15 -2.78 -16.97
C GLY A 307 3.90 -1.36 -16.47
N ILE A 308 4.73 -0.87 -15.56
CA ILE A 308 4.69 0.53 -15.09
C ILE A 308 4.80 1.50 -16.28
N ARG A 309 5.81 1.33 -17.14
CA ARG A 309 6.01 2.16 -18.34
C ARG A 309 4.82 2.08 -19.31
N THR A 310 4.32 0.89 -19.62
CA THR A 310 3.19 0.67 -20.53
C THR A 310 1.91 1.33 -20.03
N LEU A 311 1.61 1.21 -18.73
CA LEU A 311 0.44 1.84 -18.12
C LEU A 311 0.58 3.37 -18.11
N LEU A 312 1.74 3.90 -17.71
CA LEU A 312 1.97 5.35 -17.71
C LEU A 312 1.87 5.97 -19.11
N MET A 313 2.41 5.33 -20.15
CA MET A 313 2.27 5.81 -21.53
C MET A 313 0.82 5.72 -22.02
N ARG A 314 0.06 4.69 -21.62
CA ARG A 314 -1.37 4.55 -21.97
C ARG A 314 -2.23 5.66 -21.36
N TRP A 315 -1.86 6.17 -20.19
CA TRP A 315 -2.62 7.19 -19.46
C TRP A 315 -2.13 8.62 -19.68
N MET A 316 -1.06 8.82 -20.45
CA MET A 316 -0.70 10.15 -20.92
C MET A 316 -1.69 10.59 -22.01
N PRO A 317 -2.28 11.80 -21.92
CA PRO A 317 -3.08 12.32 -23.01
C PRO A 317 -2.18 12.52 -24.24
N GLU A 318 -2.71 12.20 -25.42
CA GLU A 318 -2.00 12.41 -26.68
C GLU A 318 -1.64 13.90 -26.84
N LYS A 319 -0.41 14.16 -27.27
CA LYS A 319 0.03 15.51 -27.68
C LYS A 319 -0.50 15.81 -29.07
N ASN A 320 -1.75 16.27 -29.14
CA ASN A 320 -2.29 16.98 -30.30
C ASN A 320 -1.56 18.31 -30.52
#